data_AF-S6AG26-F1
#
_entry.id   AF-S6AG26-F1
#
_cell.length_a   1.000
_cell.length_b   1.000
_cell.length_c   1.000
_cell.angle_alpha   90.00
_cell.angle_beta   90.00
_cell.angle_gamma   90.00
#
_symmetry.space_group_name_H-M   'P 1'
#
loop_
_entity.id
_entity.type
_entity.pdbx_description
1 polymer ?
#
loop_
_entity_poly.entity_id
_entity_poly.type
_entity_poly.pdbx_seq_one_letter_code
_entity_poly.pdbx_strand_id
1 'polypeptide(L)'
;MTKILALLLLVAPVALADSVQPSHSCSKPDVPAQFKDEAESEQFTRDVNAYHQCISAFVQAQNDAVHKHRAAAQQATDEWNTFANSMK
;
A
#
# COMPACT_ATOMS: atom_id res chain seq x y z
N MET A 1 0.81 -40.72 18.90
CA MET A 1 0.87 -39.25 19.09
C MET A 1 1.62 -38.54 17.97
N THR A 2 2.77 -39.03 17.53
CA THR A 2 3.60 -38.44 16.44
C THR A 2 2.86 -38.28 15.10
N LYS A 3 1.95 -39.19 14.75
CA LYS A 3 1.18 -39.11 13.50
C LYS A 3 0.09 -38.01 13.49
N ILE A 4 -0.43 -37.64 14.66
CA ILE A 4 -1.45 -36.57 14.79
C ILE A 4 -0.76 -35.20 14.68
N LEU A 5 0.45 -35.08 15.23
CA LEU A 5 1.27 -33.87 15.13
C LEU A 5 1.69 -33.57 13.68
N ALA A 6 1.99 -34.60 12.89
CA ALA A 6 2.31 -34.46 11.47
C ALA A 6 1.12 -34.00 10.61
N LEU A 7 -0.11 -34.35 10.99
CA LEU A 7 -1.32 -33.95 10.27
C LEU A 7 -1.72 -32.49 10.54
N LEU A 8 -1.43 -31.96 11.73
CA LEU A 8 -1.75 -30.58 12.12
C LEU A 8 -0.85 -29.54 11.44
N LEU A 9 0.38 -29.90 11.06
CA LEU A 9 1.30 -29.00 10.33
C LEU A 9 0.88 -28.73 8.87
N LEU A 10 0.03 -29.58 8.29
CA LEU A 10 -0.47 -29.44 6.92
C LEU A 10 -1.65 -28.46 6.79
N VAL A 11 -2.23 -28.03 7.91
CA VAL A 11 -3.40 -27.13 7.94
C VAL A 11 -3.04 -25.74 8.46
N ALA A 12 -1.75 -25.43 8.59
CA ALA A 12 -1.32 -24.10 8.96
C ALA A 12 -1.73 -23.12 7.84
N PRO A 13 -2.61 -22.13 8.12
CA PRO A 13 -2.90 -21.10 7.13
C PRO A 13 -1.57 -20.42 6.79
N VAL A 14 -1.25 -20.35 5.50
CA VAL A 14 -0.17 -19.50 5.00
C VAL A 14 -0.53 -18.08 5.42
N ALA A 15 0.11 -17.61 6.49
CA ALA A 15 0.08 -16.21 6.86
C ALA A 15 0.74 -15.45 5.70
N LEU A 16 -0.07 -14.79 4.89
CA LEU A 16 0.40 -13.83 3.91
C LEU A 16 0.91 -12.63 4.71
N ALA A 17 2.20 -12.68 5.06
CA ALA A 17 2.88 -11.51 5.60
C ALA A 17 2.86 -10.42 4.52
N ASP A 18 2.46 -9.21 4.91
CA ASP A 18 2.49 -8.01 4.07
C ASP A 18 3.94 -7.53 3.90
N SER A 19 4.80 -8.39 3.34
CA SER A 19 6.22 -8.13 3.13
C SER A 19 6.52 -7.51 1.77
N VAL A 20 5.51 -7.37 0.91
CA VAL A 20 5.67 -6.83 -0.44
C VAL A 20 5.21 -5.39 -0.43
N GLN A 21 6.15 -4.46 -0.64
CA GLN A 21 5.82 -3.06 -0.79
C GLN A 21 4.91 -2.86 -2.02
N PRO A 22 3.77 -2.16 -1.87
CA PRO A 22 2.91 -1.85 -3.01
C PRO A 22 3.66 -1.01 -4.06
N SER A 23 3.34 -1.26 -5.32
CA SER A 23 3.88 -0.52 -6.47
C SER A 23 2.75 0.02 -7.33
N HIS A 24 3.09 0.92 -8.25
CA HIS A 24 2.14 1.52 -9.18
C HIS A 24 2.45 1.14 -10.62
N SER A 25 1.43 1.15 -11.47
CA SER A 25 1.56 0.97 -12.93
C SER A 25 1.64 2.30 -13.69
N CYS A 26 1.82 3.43 -13.01
CA CYS A 26 1.88 4.75 -13.65
C CYS A 26 3.05 4.88 -14.63
N SER A 27 2.75 5.34 -15.85
CA SER A 27 3.74 5.59 -16.90
C SER A 27 4.32 6.99 -16.78
N LYS A 28 5.61 7.07 -16.41
CA LYS A 28 6.34 8.33 -16.39
C LYS A 28 6.69 8.73 -17.84
N PRO A 29 6.31 9.93 -18.32
CA PRO A 29 6.72 10.38 -19.64
C PRO A 29 8.21 10.69 -19.68
N ASP A 30 8.85 10.42 -20.82
CA ASP A 30 10.22 10.83 -21.08
C ASP A 30 10.26 12.32 -21.47
N VAL A 31 11.17 13.07 -20.84
CA VAL A 31 11.33 14.50 -21.13
C VAL A 31 12.12 14.66 -22.41
N PRO A 32 11.55 15.27 -23.48
CA PRO A 32 12.29 15.50 -24.70
C PRO A 32 13.35 16.60 -24.48
N ALA A 33 14.51 16.46 -25.13
CA ALA A 33 15.56 17.48 -25.08
C ALA A 33 15.12 18.81 -25.72
N GLN A 34 14.23 18.73 -26.71
CA GLN A 34 13.59 19.85 -27.39
C GLN A 34 12.29 19.36 -28.03
N PHE A 35 11.27 20.21 -28.10
CA PHE A 35 10.04 19.92 -28.82
C PHE A 35 10.20 20.25 -30.30
N LYS A 36 9.67 19.41 -31.19
CA LYS A 36 9.66 19.61 -32.64
C LYS A 36 8.63 20.65 -33.06
N ASP A 37 7.48 20.65 -32.40
CA ASP A 37 6.36 21.54 -32.66
C ASP A 37 5.47 21.70 -31.41
N GLU A 38 4.45 22.56 -31.54
CA GLU A 38 3.49 22.84 -30.48
C GLU A 38 2.65 21.61 -30.13
N ALA A 39 2.31 20.77 -31.11
CA ALA A 39 1.50 19.57 -30.88
C ALA A 39 2.24 18.54 -30.01
N GLU A 40 3.55 18.37 -30.19
CA GLU A 40 4.40 17.52 -29.34
C GLU A 40 4.49 18.08 -27.91
N SER A 41 4.60 19.40 -27.77
CA SER A 41 4.59 20.07 -26.45
C SER A 41 3.27 19.91 -25.71
N GLU A 42 2.14 20.07 -26.42
CA GLU A 42 0.81 19.85 -25.85
C GLU A 42 0.60 18.38 -25.47
N GLN A 43 1.05 17.44 -26.30
CA GLN A 43 0.95 16.02 -25.99
C GLN A 43 1.76 15.67 -24.74
N PHE A 44 3.00 16.14 -24.64
CA PHE A 44 3.81 15.95 -23.46
C PHE A 44 3.14 16.52 -22.21
N THR A 45 2.51 17.69 -22.31
CA THR A 45 1.75 18.28 -21.19
C THR A 45 0.58 17.40 -20.76
N ARG A 46 -0.15 16.79 -21.72
CA ARG A 46 -1.21 15.81 -21.42
C ARG A 46 -0.66 14.59 -20.71
N ASP A 47 0.49 14.07 -21.17
CA ASP A 47 1.12 12.87 -20.59
C ASP A 47 1.63 13.14 -19.16
N VAL A 48 2.23 14.31 -18.92
CA VAL A 48 2.64 14.75 -17.57
C VAL A 48 1.44 14.86 -16.64
N ASN A 49 0.34 15.45 -17.10
CA ASN A 49 -0.88 15.56 -16.30
C ASN A 49 -1.47 14.19 -15.97
N ALA A 50 -1.51 13.27 -16.94
CA ALA A 50 -1.96 11.90 -16.73
C ALA A 50 -1.08 11.15 -15.71
N TYR A 51 0.24 11.27 -15.83
CA TYR A 51 1.17 10.68 -14.87
C TYR A 51 0.98 11.26 -13.47
N HIS A 52 0.88 12.58 -13.34
CA HIS A 52 0.66 13.26 -12.07
C HIS A 52 -0.62 12.81 -11.37
N GLN A 53 -1.72 12.68 -12.11
CA GLN A 53 -2.98 12.16 -11.57
C GLN A 53 -2.82 10.72 -11.08
N CYS A 54 -2.21 9.84 -11.88
CA CYS A 54 -2.00 8.45 -11.51
C CYS A 54 -1.15 8.32 -10.25
N ILE A 55 0.00 9.00 -10.20
CA ILE A 55 0.92 8.86 -9.08
C ILE A 55 0.35 9.46 -7.79
N SER A 56 -0.39 10.57 -7.90
CA SER A 56 -1.08 11.18 -6.76
C SER A 56 -2.17 10.25 -6.20
N ALA A 57 -2.94 9.59 -7.06
CA ALA A 57 -3.95 8.62 -6.64
C ALA A 57 -3.31 7.42 -5.91
N PHE A 58 -2.17 6.93 -6.40
CA PHE A 58 -1.41 5.89 -5.69
C PHE A 58 -0.96 6.37 -4.31
N VAL A 59 -0.33 7.54 -4.21
CA VAL A 59 0.12 8.11 -2.92
C VAL A 59 -1.05 8.27 -1.95
N GLN A 60 -2.20 8.77 -2.42
CA GLN A 60 -3.39 8.90 -1.58
C GLN A 60 -3.88 7.55 -1.06
N ALA A 61 -3.99 6.54 -1.92
CA ALA A 61 -4.40 5.19 -1.51
C ALA A 61 -3.46 4.60 -0.44
N GLN A 62 -2.15 4.83 -0.56
CA GLN A 62 -1.18 4.38 0.42
C GLN A 62 -1.33 5.12 1.76
N ASN A 63 -1.56 6.43 1.74
CA ASN A 63 -1.81 7.19 2.97
C ASN A 63 -3.09 6.72 3.67
N ASP A 64 -4.16 6.46 2.92
CA ASP A 64 -5.42 5.92 3.45
C ASP A 64 -5.20 4.55 4.10
N ALA A 65 -4.42 3.66 3.47
CA ALA A 65 -4.06 2.37 4.04
C ALA A 65 -3.28 2.54 5.35
N VAL A 66 -2.27 3.41 5.36
CA VAL A 66 -1.49 3.73 6.57
C VAL A 66 -2.38 4.26 7.70
N HIS A 67 -3.34 5.13 7.40
CA HIS A 67 -4.30 5.62 8.39
C HIS A 67 -5.14 4.50 8.99
N LYS A 68 -5.66 3.58 8.16
CA LYS A 68 -6.43 2.42 8.63
C LYS A 68 -5.60 1.51 9.53
N HIS A 69 -4.35 1.22 9.15
CA HIS A 69 -3.46 0.40 9.97
C HIS A 69 -3.13 1.06 11.31
N ARG A 70 -2.85 2.38 11.32
CA ARG A 70 -2.63 3.14 12.55
C ARG A 70 -3.86 3.13 13.45
N ALA A 71 -5.05 3.31 12.90
CA ALA A 71 -6.30 3.25 13.66
C ALA A 71 -6.52 1.88 14.31
N ALA A 72 -6.26 0.79 13.57
CA ALA A 72 -6.37 -0.56 14.11
C ALA A 72 -5.36 -0.81 15.26
N ALA A 73 -4.11 -0.37 15.09
CA ALA A 73 -3.09 -0.48 16.13
C ALA A 73 -3.46 0.34 17.39
N GLN A 74 -4.00 1.54 17.21
CA GLN A 74 -4.46 2.38 18.31
C GLN A 74 -5.63 1.72 19.05
N GLN A 75 -6.62 1.21 18.33
CA GLN A 75 -7.76 0.51 18.93
C GLN A 75 -7.32 -0.69 19.78
N ALA A 76 -6.41 -1.52 19.27
CA ALA A 76 -5.87 -2.65 20.02
C ALA A 76 -5.09 -2.20 21.27
N THR A 77 -4.38 -1.08 21.18
CA THR A 77 -3.67 -0.47 22.31
C THR A 77 -4.66 0.03 23.38
N ASP A 78 -5.74 0.68 22.96
CA ASP A 78 -6.77 1.18 23.86
C ASP A 78 -7.53 0.04 24.55
N GLU A 79 -7.82 -1.04 23.83
CA GLU A 79 -8.40 -2.27 24.38
C GLU A 79 -7.50 -2.85 25.48
N TRP A 80 -6.20 -3.00 25.20
CA TRP A 80 -5.23 -3.47 26.19
C TRP A 80 -5.17 -2.55 27.41
N ASN A 81 -5.07 -1.23 27.20
CA ASN A 81 -4.99 -0.26 28.30
C ASN A 81 -6.25 -0.29 29.17
N THR A 82 -7.43 -0.46 28.56
CA THR A 82 -8.70 -0.60 29.29
C THR A 82 -8.68 -1.84 30.17
N PHE A 83 -8.26 -2.98 29.62
CA PHE A 83 -8.11 -4.23 30.37
C PHE A 83 -7.06 -4.11 31.49
N ALA A 84 -5.89 -3.53 31.20
CA ALA A 84 -4.82 -3.35 32.17
C ALA A 84 -5.26 -2.46 33.36
N ASN A 85 -6.07 -1.45 33.10
CA ASN A 85 -6.60 -0.57 34.15
C ASN A 85 -7.74 -1.21 34.95
N SER A 86 -8.48 -2.17 34.42
CA SER A 86 -9.53 -2.89 35.19
C SER A 86 -8.95 -3.90 36.19
N MET A 87 -7.67 -4.23 36.07
CA MET A 87 -6.94 -5.11 36.99
C MET A 87 -6.24 -4.37 38.14
N LYS A 88 -6.33 -3.03 38.18
CA LYS A 88 -5.81 -2.21 39.29
C LYS A 88 -6.89 -1.99 40.33
#